data_AF-A0A819GAX5-F1
#
_entry.id   AF-A0A819GAX5-F1
#
_cell.length_a   1.000
_cell.length_b   1.000
_cell.length_c   1.000
_cell.angle_alpha   90.00
_cell.angle_beta   90.00
_cell.angle_gamma   90.00
#
_symmetry.space_group_name_H-M   'P 1'
#
loop_
_entity.id
_entity.type
_entity.pdbx_description
1 polymer ?
#
loop_
_entity_poly.entity_id
_entity_poly.type
_entity_poly.pdbx_seq_one_letter_code
_entity_poly.pdbx_strand_id
1 'polypeptide(L)'
;MKTEHETSPVGHRFDGLYCTLFRVFSVKVCSLTGDLCQCNYRVRLCENGEWYPISRLSRNRIAAVCDFFTFIRHVQSGLVKSDTRNRYNKIIELRKQMAFGRLGL
;
A
#
# COMPACT_ATOMS: atom_id res chain seq x y z
N MET A 1 2.50 -4.90 -30.79
CA MET A 1 1.09 -4.49 -30.58
C MET A 1 0.80 -4.62 -29.08
N LYS A 2 0.81 -3.50 -28.35
CA LYS A 2 0.55 -3.48 -26.90
C LYS A 2 -0.96 -3.43 -26.71
N THR A 3 -1.55 -4.50 -26.17
CA THR A 3 -2.95 -4.52 -25.73
C THR A 3 -3.00 -3.98 -24.31
N GLU A 4 -3.32 -2.69 -24.20
CA GLU A 4 -3.56 -2.00 -22.93
C GLU A 4 -5.03 -2.19 -22.58
N HIS A 5 -5.33 -3.22 -21.76
CA HIS A 5 -6.66 -3.39 -21.20
C HIS A 5 -6.78 -2.55 -19.93
N GLU A 6 -7.42 -1.40 -20.09
CA GLU A 6 -7.75 -0.44 -19.04
C GLU A 6 -8.83 -1.04 -18.12
N THR A 7 -8.50 -1.21 -16.83
CA THR A 7 -9.47 -1.57 -15.80
C THR A 7 -9.35 -0.61 -14.63
N SER A 8 -10.51 -0.10 -14.22
CA SER A 8 -10.74 1.03 -13.32
C SER A 8 -9.92 1.01 -12.02
N PRO A 9 -9.57 2.21 -11.49
CA PRO A 9 -8.81 2.33 -10.25
C PRO A 9 -9.66 1.89 -9.06
N VAL A 10 -9.20 0.90 -8.30
CA VAL A 10 -9.69 0.67 -6.92
C VAL A 10 -9.08 1.78 -6.06
N GLY A 11 -9.67 2.97 -6.18
CA GLY A 11 -9.18 4.19 -5.55
C GLY A 11 -9.65 4.30 -4.10
N HIS A 12 -8.80 3.92 -3.15
CA HIS A 12 -8.86 4.52 -1.82
C HIS A 12 -8.18 5.89 -1.92
N ARG A 13 -9.00 6.93 -2.07
CA ARG A 13 -8.57 8.33 -2.20
C ARG A 13 -7.91 8.77 -0.89
N PHE A 14 -6.59 8.99 -0.92
CA PHE A 14 -5.81 9.63 0.13
C PHE A 14 -4.78 10.57 -0.49
N ASP A 15 -4.73 11.79 0.04
CA ASP A 15 -3.87 12.89 -0.39
C ASP A 15 -2.40 12.48 -0.49
N GLY A 16 -1.92 12.30 -1.73
CA GLY A 16 -0.50 12.47 -2.07
C GLY A 16 0.46 11.29 -1.96
N LEU A 17 0.05 10.07 -1.61
CA LEU A 17 0.97 8.90 -1.58
C LEU A 17 0.36 7.69 -2.31
N TYR A 18 0.53 7.65 -3.63
CA TYR A 18 -0.14 6.69 -4.51
C TYR A 18 0.70 5.44 -4.77
N CYS A 19 0.37 4.33 -4.10
CA CYS A 19 0.87 3.01 -4.44
C CYS A 19 -0.12 2.32 -5.40
N THR A 20 0.02 2.53 -6.73
CA THR A 20 -0.84 1.84 -7.72
C THR A 20 -0.23 0.50 -8.11
N LEU A 21 -1.00 -0.55 -7.91
CA LEU A 21 -0.53 -1.92 -8.05
C LEU A 21 -0.92 -2.46 -9.42
N PHE A 22 0.07 -2.61 -10.32
CA PHE A 22 -0.13 -3.12 -11.68
C PHE A 22 0.73 -4.38 -11.91
N ARG A 23 0.08 -5.53 -12.13
CA ARG A 23 0.71 -6.85 -12.26
C ARG A 23 1.46 -6.98 -13.59
N VAL A 24 2.78 -6.79 -13.55
CA VAL A 24 3.69 -7.05 -14.68
C VAL A 24 4.59 -8.24 -14.34
N PHE A 25 4.47 -9.34 -15.09
CA PHE A 25 5.39 -10.48 -15.01
C PHE A 25 6.72 -10.12 -15.68
N SER A 26 7.59 -9.42 -14.95
CA SER A 26 8.96 -9.14 -15.39
C SER A 26 9.88 -9.22 -14.18
N VAL A 27 10.94 -10.03 -14.28
CA VAL A 27 11.98 -10.11 -13.26
C VAL A 27 12.74 -8.78 -13.29
N LYS A 28 12.59 -8.00 -12.23
CA LYS A 28 13.21 -6.68 -12.09
C LYS A 28 13.82 -6.55 -10.69
N VAL A 29 14.82 -5.71 -10.57
CA VAL A 29 15.35 -5.33 -9.27
C VAL A 29 14.30 -4.50 -8.53
N CYS A 30 13.94 -4.93 -7.32
CA CYS A 30 13.04 -4.17 -6.46
C CYS A 30 13.72 -2.88 -6.01
N SER A 31 13.13 -1.71 -6.30
CA SER A 31 13.74 -0.42 -5.95
C SER A 31 13.93 -0.19 -4.45
N LEU A 32 13.20 -0.92 -3.60
CA LEU A 32 13.25 -0.76 -2.14
C LEU A 32 14.15 -1.79 -1.43
N THR A 33 14.33 -2.97 -2.01
CA THR A 33 15.09 -4.05 -1.38
C THR A 33 16.42 -4.32 -2.09
N GLY A 34 16.57 -3.88 -3.35
CA GLY A 34 17.76 -4.17 -4.17
C GLY A 34 17.81 -5.61 -4.71
N ASP A 35 16.88 -6.48 -4.29
CA ASP A 35 16.83 -7.87 -4.71
C ASP A 35 16.18 -8.04 -6.09
N LEU A 36 16.69 -9.02 -6.84
CA LEU A 36 16.07 -9.46 -8.09
C LEU A 36 14.80 -10.26 -7.77
N CYS A 37 13.64 -9.72 -8.13
CA CYS A 37 12.35 -10.25 -7.71
C CYS A 37 11.32 -10.15 -8.84
N GLN A 38 10.24 -10.92 -8.71
CA GLN A 38 9.07 -10.74 -9.55
C GLN A 38 8.27 -9.52 -9.09
N CYS A 39 8.60 -8.35 -9.65
CA CYS A 39 8.02 -7.07 -9.26
C CYS A 39 6.71 -6.82 -10.02
N ASN A 40 5.63 -7.42 -9.53
CA ASN A 40 4.27 -7.25 -10.03
C ASN A 40 3.59 -5.95 -9.60
N TYR A 41 4.33 -5.00 -9.03
CA TYR A 41 3.76 -3.82 -8.38
C TYR A 41 4.65 -2.60 -8.60
N ARG A 42 4.08 -1.41 -8.54
CA ARG A 42 4.80 -0.14 -8.64
C ARG A 42 4.31 0.86 -7.60
N VAL A 43 5.16 1.82 -7.23
CA VAL A 43 4.81 2.91 -6.32
C VAL A 43 5.29 4.23 -6.88
N ARG A 44 4.54 5.31 -6.65
CA ARG A 44 4.99 6.68 -6.85
C ARG A 44 4.87 7.43 -5.53
N LEU A 45 5.86 8.26 -5.23
CA LEU A 45 5.92 9.03 -3.98
C LEU A 45 5.09 10.32 -4.08
N CYS A 46 4.90 10.83 -5.30
CA CYS A 46 4.13 12.03 -5.60
C CYS A 46 3.23 11.73 -6.82
N GLU A 47 2.16 12.51 -7.03
CA GLU A 47 1.31 12.33 -8.20
C GLU A 47 2.06 12.48 -9.53
N ASN A 48 3.04 13.37 -9.56
CA ASN A 48 3.86 13.73 -10.71
C ASN A 48 5.20 12.96 -10.72
N GLY A 49 5.38 12.02 -9.80
CA GLY A 49 6.64 11.29 -9.61
C GLY A 49 6.77 10.09 -10.53
N GLU A 50 8.00 9.61 -10.67
CA GLU A 50 8.32 8.38 -11.39
C GLU A 50 7.76 7.13 -10.71
N TRP A 51 7.51 6.10 -11.53
CA TRP A 51 7.05 4.79 -11.04
C TRP A 51 8.22 3.89 -10.70
N TYR A 52 8.29 3.44 -9.44
CA TYR A 52 9.30 2.52 -8.98
C TYR A 52 8.76 1.10 -8.88
N PRO A 53 9.38 0.08 -9.50
CA PRO A 53 8.97 -1.31 -9.34
C PRO A 53 9.26 -1.81 -7.92
N ILE A 54 8.28 -2.48 -7.32
CA ILE A 54 8.39 -3.04 -5.97
C ILE A 54 7.96 -4.51 -5.94
N SER A 55 8.56 -5.26 -5.03
CA SER A 55 8.17 -6.64 -4.75
C SER A 55 6.82 -6.70 -4.00
N ARG A 56 6.18 -7.86 -4.03
CA ARG A 56 4.96 -8.12 -3.24
C ARG A 56 5.17 -7.89 -1.75
N LEU A 57 6.34 -8.27 -1.24
CA LEU A 57 6.72 -8.11 0.15
C LEU A 57 6.79 -6.62 0.54
N SER A 58 7.50 -5.82 -0.26
CA SER A 58 7.62 -4.38 -0.03
C SER A 58 6.27 -3.67 -0.11
N ARG A 59 5.41 -4.09 -1.05
CA ARG A 59 4.03 -3.61 -1.15
C ARG A 59 3.22 -3.89 0.12
N ASN A 60 3.27 -5.11 0.66
CA ASN A 60 2.51 -5.48 1.86
C ASN A 60 2.95 -4.63 3.07
N ARG A 61 4.26 -4.41 3.22
CA ARG A 61 4.82 -3.52 4.25
C ARG A 61 4.29 -2.09 4.13
N ILE A 62 4.32 -1.52 2.92
CA ILE A 62 3.83 -0.17 2.66
C ILE A 62 2.32 -0.08 2.95
N ALA A 63 1.53 -1.00 2.41
CA ALA A 63 0.08 -1.00 2.58
C ALA A 63 -0.32 -1.05 4.05
N ALA A 64 0.28 -1.94 4.85
CA ALA A 64 -0.03 -2.06 6.27
C ALA A 64 0.25 -0.75 7.06
N VAL A 65 1.32 -0.04 6.71
CA VAL A 65 1.65 1.26 7.33
C VAL A 65 0.70 2.36 6.84
N CYS A 66 0.41 2.42 5.54
CA CYS A 66 -0.54 3.38 4.97
C CYS A 66 -1.93 3.22 5.60
N ASP A 67 -2.45 2.01 5.72
CA ASP A 67 -3.76 1.73 6.31
C ASP A 67 -3.81 2.18 7.78
N PHE A 68 -2.73 1.97 8.54
CA PHE A 68 -2.62 2.46 9.91
C PHE A 68 -2.71 3.98 10.00
N PHE A 69 -1.91 4.72 9.24
CA PHE A 69 -1.92 6.18 9.27
C PHE A 69 -3.22 6.77 8.74
N THR A 70 -3.79 6.17 7.69
CA THR A 70 -5.11 6.49 7.15
C THR A 70 -6.18 6.40 8.24
N PHE A 71 -6.20 5.29 8.98
CA PHE A 71 -7.15 5.10 10.06
C PHE A 71 -6.99 6.15 11.17
N ILE A 72 -5.75 6.42 11.61
CA ILE A 72 -5.48 7.44 12.64
C ILE A 72 -5.94 8.83 12.18
N ARG A 73 -5.67 9.22 10.93
CA ARG A 73 -6.12 10.50 10.39
C ARG A 73 -7.65 10.59 10.36
N HIS A 74 -8.34 9.53 9.92
CA HIS A 74 -9.80 9.50 9.95
C HIS A 74 -10.38 9.56 11.36
N VAL A 75 -9.67 9.00 12.35
CA VAL A 75 -10.02 9.11 13.76
C VAL A 75 -9.88 10.55 14.26
N GLN A 76 -8.79 11.23 13.88
CA GLN A 76 -8.52 12.63 14.25
C GLN A 76 -9.47 13.62 13.56
N SER A 77 -9.80 13.42 12.28
CA SER A 77 -10.76 14.25 11.54
C SER A 77 -12.22 14.02 11.95
N GLY A 78 -12.49 13.12 12.90
CA GLY A 78 -13.84 12.82 13.36
C GLY A 78 -14.72 12.05 12.36
N LEU A 79 -14.13 11.53 11.28
CA LEU A 79 -14.86 10.79 10.24
C LEU A 79 -15.35 9.43 10.75
N VAL A 80 -14.65 8.86 11.74
CA VAL A 80 -14.98 7.57 12.35
C VAL A 80 -15.86 7.80 13.60
N LYS A 81 -17.18 7.63 13.45
CA LYS A 81 -18.18 7.74 14.53
C LYS A 81 -18.38 6.43 15.33
N SER A 82 -17.38 5.56 15.39
CA SER A 82 -17.49 4.28 16.13
C SER A 82 -17.09 4.41 17.61
N ASP A 83 -17.57 3.48 18.42
CA ASP A 83 -17.22 3.39 19.85
C ASP A 83 -15.70 3.24 20.07
N THR A 84 -15.22 3.74 21.21
CA THR A 84 -13.81 3.71 21.61
C THR A 84 -13.22 2.30 21.55
N ARG A 85 -13.99 1.27 21.95
CA ARG A 85 -13.54 -0.13 21.90
C ARG A 85 -13.33 -0.61 20.46
N ASN A 86 -14.22 -0.23 19.54
CA ASN A 86 -14.09 -0.59 18.13
C ASN A 86 -12.89 0.09 17.49
N ARG A 87 -12.63 1.36 17.82
CA ARG A 87 -11.43 2.08 17.37
C ARG A 87 -10.16 1.43 17.88
N TYR A 88 -10.13 1.06 19.17
CA TYR A 88 -9.00 0.36 19.78
C TYR A 88 -8.75 -0.99 19.10
N ASN A 89 -9.78 -1.82 18.93
CA ASN A 89 -9.65 -3.11 18.25
C ASN A 89 -9.10 -2.96 16.83
N LYS A 90 -9.55 -1.94 16.09
CA LYS A 90 -9.04 -1.66 14.75
C LYS A 90 -7.57 -1.26 14.75
N ILE A 91 -7.13 -0.47 15.73
CA ILE A 91 -5.71 -0.13 15.92
C ILE A 91 -4.88 -1.39 16.15
N ILE A 92 -5.35 -2.31 17.00
CA ILE A 92 -4.66 -3.57 17.28
C ILE A 92 -4.57 -4.45 16.02
N GLU A 93 -5.65 -4.54 15.25
CA GLU A 93 -5.68 -5.26 13.97
C GLU A 93 -4.65 -4.69 12.98
N LEU A 94 -4.61 -3.36 12.81
CA LEU A 94 -3.67 -2.69 11.90
C LEU A 94 -2.21 -2.87 12.35
N ARG A 95 -1.95 -2.83 13.67
CA ARG A 95 -0.62 -3.15 14.23
C ARG A 95 -0.21 -4.59 13.94
N LYS A 96 -1.14 -5.54 14.00
CA LYS A 96 -0.90 -6.94 13.65
C LYS A 96 -0.54 -7.09 12.16
N GLN A 97 -1.21 -6.36 11.27
CA GLN A 97 -0.85 -6.34 9.83
C GLN A 97 0.56 -5.80 9.58
N MET A 98 0.97 -4.76 10.30
CA MET A 98 2.36 -4.27 10.24
C MET A 98 3.37 -5.32 10.72
N ALA A 99 3.04 -6.08 11.77
CA ALA A 99 3.89 -7.17 12.24
C ALA A 99 4.03 -8.30 11.21
N PHE A 100 2.95 -8.71 10.55
CA PHE A 100 3.00 -9.68 9.45
C PHE A 100 3.85 -9.18 8.28
N GLY A 101 3.71 -7.91 7.90
CA GLY A 101 4.54 -7.29 6.88
C GLY A 101 6.04 -7.34 7.21
N ARG A 102 6.42 -7.17 8.49
CA ARG A 102 7.82 -7.29 8.93
C ARG A 102 8.36 -8.71 8.76
N LEU A 103 7.57 -9.72 9.13
CA LEU A 103 7.93 -11.14 8.99
C LEU A 103 7.85 -11.64 7.54
N GLY A 104 7.18 -10.90 6.67
CA GLY A 104 6.98 -11.24 5.26
C GLY A 104 5.90 -12.27 5.01
N LEU A 105 4.90 -12.30 5.89
CA LEU A 105 3.69 -13.11 5.81
C LEU A 105 2.55 -12.34 5.11
#